data_AF-A0A844EAY8-F1
#
_entry.id   AF-A0A844EAY8-F1
#
_cell.length_a   1.000
_cell.length_b   1.000
_cell.length_c   1.000
_cell.angle_alpha   90.00
_cell.angle_beta   90.00
_cell.angle_gamma   90.00
#
_symmetry.space_group_name_H-M   'P 1'
#
loop_
_entity.id
_entity.type
_entity.pdbx_description
1 polymer ?
#
loop_
_entity_poly.entity_id
_entity_poly.type
_entity_poly.pdbx_seq_one_letter_code
_entity_poly.pdbx_strand_id
1 'polypeptide(L)' 'MLVFMTISVIAGFLLANQSPINSNLSTVVKSPFIAATISFIVGTIFLAITSLAMSGRIFPSLSFIQTQPAWIWLGGL' A
#
# COMPACT_ATOMS: atom_id res chain seq x y z
N MET A 1 22.45 3.19 10.10
CA MET A 1 22.68 3.57 8.68
C MET A 1 22.45 2.39 7.75
N LEU A 2 23.14 1.26 7.93
CA LEU A 2 22.96 0.06 7.09
C LEU A 2 21.51 -0.47 7.04
N VAL A 3 20.82 -0.55 8.19
CA VAL A 3 19.43 -1.04 8.26
C VAL A 3 18.48 -0.23 7.37
N PHE A 4 18.56 1.10 7.44
CA PHE A 4 17.73 1.97 6.61
C PHE A 4 18.05 1.81 5.13
N MET A 5 19.33 1.67 4.77
CA MET A 5 19.73 1.42 3.37
C MET A 5 19.14 0.11 2.86
N THR A 6 19.19 -0.97 3.65
CA THR A 6 18.58 -2.25 3.27
C THR A 6 17.08 -2.13 3.09
N ILE A 7 16.38 -1.44 4.00
CA ILE A 7 14.93 -1.20 3.87
C ILE A 7 14.63 -0.41 2.60
N SER A 8 15.40 0.65 2.30
CA SER A 8 15.21 1.46 1.09
C SER A 8 15.45 0.67 -0.19
N VAL A 9 16.48 -0.20 -0.22
CA VAL A 9 16.75 -1.07 -1.38
C VAL A 9 15.59 -2.04 -1.60
N ILE A 10 15.09 -2.67 -0.53
CA ILE A 10 13.95 -3.59 -0.62
C ILE A 10 12.69 -2.84 -1.07
N ALA A 11 12.39 -1.69 -0.47
CA ALA A 11 11.24 -0.88 -0.84
C ALA A 11 11.31 -0.44 -2.32
N GLY A 12 12.46 0.04 -2.77
CA GLY A 12 12.68 0.41 -4.17
C GLY A 12 12.53 -0.77 -5.13
N PHE A 13 13.06 -1.94 -4.76
CA PHE A 13 12.87 -3.18 -5.51
C PHE A 13 11.39 -3.56 -5.64
N LEU A 14 10.63 -3.51 -4.54
CA LEU A 14 9.20 -3.83 -4.55
C LEU A 14 8.41 -2.84 -5.42
N LEU A 15 8.70 -1.54 -5.31
CA LEU A 15 8.07 -0.49 -6.13
C LEU A 15 8.36 -0.70 -7.63
N ALA A 16 9.60 -1.00 -8.00
CA ALA A 16 9.98 -1.25 -9.39
C ALA A 16 9.26 -2.46 -10.00
N ASN A 17 8.98 -3.49 -9.18
CA ASN A 17 8.28 -4.70 -9.63
C ASN A 17 6.75 -4.52 -9.74
N GLN A 18 6.17 -3.50 -9.11
CA GLN A 18 4.71 -3.30 -9.11
C GLN A 18 4.15 -3.08 -10.52
N SER A 19 4.80 -2.24 -11.34
CA SER A 19 4.38 -1.94 -12.71
C SER A 19 4.36 -3.16 -13.65
N PRO A 20 5.44 -3.95 -13.79
CA PRO A 20 5.44 -5.13 -14.65
C PRO A 20 4.48 -6.22 -14.15
N ILE A 21 4.34 -6.42 -12.83
CA ILE A 21 3.36 -7.36 -12.27
C ILE A 21 1.93 -6.95 -12.63
N ASN A 22 1.58 -5.67 -12.44
CA ASN A 22 0.24 -5.17 -12.76
C ASN A 22 -0.04 -5.22 -14.27
N SER A 23 0.97 -4.97 -15.11
CA SER A 23 0.86 -5.11 -16.56
C SER A 23 0.60 -6.57 -16.98
N ASN A 24 1.32 -7.51 -16.37
CA ASN A 24 1.10 -8.94 -16.60
C ASN A 24 -0.31 -9.37 -16.15
N LEU A 25 -0.73 -8.97 -14.94
CA LEU A 25 -2.06 -9.25 -14.43
C LEU A 25 -3.15 -8.66 -15.34
N SER A 26 -2.95 -7.44 -15.83
CA SER A 26 -3.87 -6.79 -16.78
C SER A 26 -4.05 -7.58 -18.07
N THR A 27 -2.98 -8.23 -18.55
CA THR A 27 -3.04 -9.11 -19.72
C THR A 27 -3.82 -10.39 -19.41
N VAL A 28 -3.62 -10.98 -18.23
CA VAL A 28 -4.34 -12.19 -17.79
C VAL A 28 -5.84 -11.93 -17.64
N VAL A 29 -6.22 -10.84 -16.98
CA VAL A 29 -7.65 -10.48 -16.75
C VAL A 29 -8.26 -9.68 -17.89
N LYS A 30 -7.48 -9.39 -18.94
CA LYS A 30 -7.86 -8.62 -20.14
C LYS A 30 -8.47 -7.24 -19.84
N SER A 31 -8.08 -6.63 -18.72
CA SER A 31 -8.58 -5.31 -18.31
C SER A 31 -7.62 -4.64 -17.32
N PRO A 32 -7.11 -3.43 -17.62
CA PRO A 32 -6.29 -2.68 -16.68
C PRO A 32 -7.09 -2.23 -15.44
N PHE A 33 -8.38 -1.95 -15.59
CA PHE A 33 -9.25 -1.59 -14.46
C PHE A 33 -9.44 -2.75 -13.49
N ILE A 34 -9.67 -3.97 -13.99
CA ILE A 34 -9.83 -5.15 -13.12
C ILE A 34 -8.51 -5.46 -12.40
N ALA A 35 -7.37 -5.40 -13.11
CA ALA A 35 -6.06 -5.62 -12.49
C ALA A 35 -5.74 -4.58 -11.40
N ALA A 36 -6.09 -3.31 -11.63
CA ALA A 36 -5.97 -2.26 -10.62
C ALA A 36 -6.87 -2.54 -9.40
N THR A 37 -8.13 -2.94 -9.61
CA THR A 37 -9.06 -3.29 -8.53
C THR A 37 -8.56 -4.47 -7.70
N ILE A 38 -8.05 -5.54 -8.34
CA ILE A 38 -7.45 -6.68 -7.64
C ILE A 38 -6.27 -6.22 -6.79
N SER A 39 -5.36 -5.44 -7.38
CA SER A 39 -4.18 -4.92 -6.67
C SER A 39 -4.57 -4.06 -5.47
N PHE A 40 -5.58 -3.20 -5.64
CA PHE A 40 -6.08 -2.33 -4.59
C PHE A 40 -6.76 -3.12 -3.47
N ILE A 41 -7.55 -4.15 -3.79
CA ILE A 41 -8.17 -5.03 -2.78
C ILE A 41 -7.09 -5.76 -1.98
N VAL A 42 -6.10 -6.36 -2.65
CA VAL A 42 -4.99 -7.05 -1.98
C VAL A 42 -4.22 -6.09 -1.07
N GLY A 43 -3.88 -4.90 -1.56
CA GLY A 43 -3.22 -3.85 -0.77
C GLY A 43 -4.06 -3.39 0.42
N THR A 44 -5.38 -3.22 0.24
CA THR A 44 -6.31 -2.81 1.30
C THR A 44 -6.43 -3.88 2.38
N ILE A 45 -6.51 -5.16 2.01
CA ILE A 45 -6.52 -6.28 2.96
C ILE A 45 -5.21 -6.32 3.75
N PHE A 46 -4.07 -6.17 3.07
CA PHE A 46 -2.76 -6.11 3.72
C PHE A 46 -2.66 -4.95 4.73
N LEU A 47 -3.13 -3.76 4.36
CA LEU A 47 -3.18 -2.59 5.24
C LEU A 47 -4.13 -2.82 6.43
N ALA A 48 -5.30 -3.42 6.22
CA ALA A 48 -6.24 -3.73 7.30
C ALA A 48 -5.65 -4.70 8.32
N ILE A 49 -4.98 -5.76 7.85
CA ILE A 49 -4.27 -6.72 8.71
C ILE A 49 -3.16 -6.02 9.49
N THR A 50 -2.35 -5.19 8.82
CA THR A 50 -1.25 -4.44 9.45
C THR A 50 -1.78 -3.47 10.51
N SER A 51 -2.85 -2.73 10.19
CA SER A 51 -3.52 -1.81 11.11
C SER A 51 -4.02 -2.53 12.36
N LEU A 52 -4.68 -3.69 12.17
CA LEU A 52 -5.16 -4.52 13.26
C LEU A 52 -4.00 -5.07 14.12
N ALA A 53 -2.92 -5.54 13.49
CA ALA A 53 -1.75 -6.07 14.20
C ALA A 53 -1.01 -5.01 15.01
N MET A 54 -0.93 -3.77 14.51
CA MET A 54 -0.16 -2.70 15.16
C MET A 54 -0.99 -1.91 16.18
N SER A 55 -2.28 -1.68 15.92
CA SER A 55 -3.12 -0.79 16.73
C SER A 55 -4.29 -1.49 17.42
N GLY A 56 -4.56 -2.75 17.09
CA GLY A 56 -5.77 -3.47 17.52
C GLY A 56 -7.06 -2.98 16.85
N ARG A 57 -6.97 -2.08 15.87
CA ARG A 57 -8.11 -1.48 15.18
C ARG A 57 -7.84 -1.44 13.67
N ILE A 58 -8.88 -1.59 12.86
CA ILE A 58 -8.76 -1.46 11.40
C ILE A 58 -8.81 0.01 11.00
N PHE A 59 -9.73 0.77 11.62
CA PHE A 59 -9.98 2.17 11.30
C PHE A 59 -9.39 3.11 12.35
N PRO A 60 -8.91 4.30 11.93
CA PRO A 60 -8.49 5.35 12.85
C PRO A 60 -9.67 5.91 13.64
N SER A 61 -9.41 6.50 14.81
CA SER A 61 -10.43 7.25 15.55
C SER A 61 -10.73 8.58 14.88
N LEU A 62 -11.92 9.13 15.11
CA LEU A 62 -12.29 10.46 14.62
C LEU A 62 -11.32 11.54 15.12
N SER A 63 -10.88 11.44 16.38
CA SER A 63 -9.88 12.34 16.95
C SER A 63 -8.53 12.28 16.22
N PHE A 64 -8.11 11.10 15.76
CA PHE A 64 -6.88 10.97 14.97
C PHE A 64 -7.02 11.67 13.62
N ILE A 65 -8.16 11.49 12.94
CA ILE A 65 -8.43 12.13 11.65
C ILE A 65 -8.37 13.67 11.76
N GLN A 66 -8.91 14.22 12.85
CA GLN A 66 -8.96 15.68 13.05
C GLN A 66 -7.64 16.31 13.48
N THR A 67 -6.73 15.54 14.08
CA THR A 67 -5.48 16.06 14.67
C THR A 67 -4.26 15.85 13.77
N GLN A 68 -4.34 14.92 12.82
CA GLN A 68 -3.22 14.63 11.92
C GLN A 68 -3.19 15.55 10.70
N PRO A 69 -1.99 15.91 10.22
CA PRO A 69 -1.86 16.81 9.08
C PRO A 69 -2.34 16.15 7.79
N ALA A 70 -2.94 16.94 6.89
CA ALA A 70 -3.61 16.43 5.69
C ALA A 70 -2.71 15.55 4.79
N TRP A 71 -1.41 15.79 4.77
CA TRP A 71 -0.46 15.08 3.91
C TRP A 71 -0.32 13.58 4.24
N ILE A 72 -0.63 13.13 5.47
CA ILE A 72 -0.53 11.69 5.79
C ILE A 72 -1.53 10.86 4.97
N TRP A 73 -2.65 11.49 4.55
CA TRP A 73 -3.71 10.84 3.77
C TRP A 73 -3.36 10.70 2.30
N LEU A 74 -2.29 11.37 1.85
CA LEU A 74 -1.78 11.24 0.49
C LEU A 74 -0.91 9.99 0.31
N GLY A 75 -0.61 9.26 1.39
CA GLY A 75 0.19 8.03 1.31
C GLY A 75 1.64 8.25 0.86
N GLY A 76 2.18 9.47 1.02
CA GLY A 76 3.55 9.82 0.65
C GLY A 76 3.73 10.40 -0.75
N LEU A 77 2.67 10.90 -1.40
CA LEU A 77 2.72 11.76 -2.59
C LEU A 77 3.17 13.20 -2.26
#